data_AF-A0A699YLW2-F1
#
_entry.id   AF-A0A699YLW2-F1
#
_cell.length_a   1.000
_cell.length_b   1.000
_cell.length_c   1.000
_cell.angle_alpha   90.00
_cell.angle_beta   90.00
_cell.angle_gamma   90.00
#
_symmetry.space_group_name_H-M   'P 1'
#
loop_
_entity.id
_entity.type
_entity.pdbx_description
1 polymer ?
#
loop_
_entity_poly.entity_id
_entity_poly.type
_entity_poly.pdbx_seq_one_letter_code
_entity_poly.pdbx_strand_id
1 'polypeptide(L)' 'MNCGGGGNCGTCVVQVLEGSELLSARTSAENRKLKGRPDSLRLACQVVVGDGANAGVLRVKTQPKS' A
#
# COMPACT_ATOMS: atom_id res chain seq x y z
N MET A 1 -18.50 -3.00 0.78
CA MET A 1 -18.23 -3.06 2.23
C MET A 1 -16.74 -2.85 2.50
N ASN A 2 -16.37 -2.01 3.47
CA ASN A 2 -14.97 -1.74 3.82
C ASN A 2 -14.55 -2.65 5.00
N CYS A 3 -13.31 -3.15 5.01
CA CYS A 3 -12.84 -4.14 6.00
C CYS A 3 -12.10 -3.54 7.21
N GLY A 4 -12.19 -2.23 7.44
CA GLY A 4 -11.58 -1.57 8.61
C GLY A 4 -10.06 -1.76 8.75
N GLY A 5 -9.36 -2.03 7.65
CA GLY A 5 -7.92 -2.30 7.68
C GLY A 5 -7.52 -3.78 7.66
N GLY A 6 -8.45 -4.72 7.69
CA GLY A 6 -8.12 -6.17 7.65
C GLY A 6 -7.61 -6.73 6.31
N GLY A 7 -7.12 -5.92 5.38
CA GLY A 7 -6.52 -6.39 4.11
C GLY A 7 -7.44 -7.14 3.12
N ASN A 8 -8.77 -7.10 3.30
CA ASN A 8 -9.69 -7.98 2.57
C ASN A 8 -10.61 -7.29 1.54
N CYS A 9 -10.83 -5.98 1.61
CA CYS A 9 -11.79 -5.28 0.75
C CYS A 9 -11.20 -4.62 -0.51
N GLY A 10 -9.90 -4.34 -0.55
CA GLY A 10 -9.25 -3.69 -1.70
C GLY A 10 -9.65 -2.21 -1.93
N THR A 11 -10.42 -1.60 -1.04
CA THR A 11 -10.89 -0.21 -1.23
C THR A 11 -9.87 0.87 -0.84
N CYS A 12 -8.71 0.45 -0.32
CA CYS A 12 -7.58 1.29 0.08
C CYS A 12 -6.36 1.13 -0.86
N VAL A 13 -6.57 0.67 -2.10
CA VAL A 13 -5.49 0.57 -3.09
C VAL A 13 -4.98 1.97 -3.44
N VAL A 14 -3.67 2.14 -3.32
CA VAL A 14 -2.95 3.37 -3.72
C VAL A 14 -1.78 3.00 -4.61
N GLN A 15 -1.37 3.93 -5.48
CA GLN A 15 -0.13 3.81 -6.25
C GLN A 15 0.97 4.60 -5.55
N VAL A 16 2.07 3.94 -5.21
CA VAL A 16 3.30 4.57 -4.73
C VAL A 16 4.02 5.19 -5.94
N LEU A 17 4.32 6.48 -5.84
CA LEU A 17 5.01 7.25 -6.88
C LEU A 17 6.48 7.50 -6.51
N GLU A 18 6.78 7.61 -5.22
CA GLU A 18 8.10 7.91 -4.65
C GLU A 18 8.17 7.35 -3.22
N GLY A 19 9.34 6.92 -2.74
CA GLY A 19 9.56 6.52 -1.35
C GLY A 19 9.20 5.06 -1.04
N SER A 20 9.27 4.15 -2.02
CA SER A 20 8.94 2.72 -1.81
C SER A 20 9.86 2.01 -0.82
N GLU A 21 11.11 2.47 -0.72
CA GLU A 21 12.15 2.02 0.20
C GLU A 21 11.83 2.37 1.66
N LEU A 22 10.93 3.34 1.89
CA LEU A 22 10.45 3.69 3.22
C LEU A 22 9.32 2.77 3.71
N LEU A 23 8.90 1.80 2.90
CA LEU A 23 7.72 0.98 3.19
C LEU A 23 8.13 -0.43 3.63
N SER A 24 7.36 -0.98 4.54
CA SER A 24 7.44 -2.41 4.85
C SER A 24 7.25 -3.27 3.58
N ALA A 25 7.85 -4.46 3.58
CA ALA A 25 7.60 -5.47 2.57
C ALA A 25 6.10 -5.77 2.44
N ARG A 26 5.69 -6.28 1.27
CA ARG A 26 4.30 -6.64 1.02
C ARG A 26 3.84 -7.74 1.96
N THR A 27 2.68 -7.54 2.58
CA THR A 27 2.06 -8.58 3.41
C THR A 27 1.47 -9.70 2.54
N SER A 28 1.16 -10.85 3.14
CA SER A 28 0.44 -11.94 2.45
C SER A 28 -0.93 -11.49 1.90
N ALA A 29 -1.61 -10.58 2.61
CA ALA A 29 -2.85 -9.97 2.16
C ALA A 29 -2.64 -9.15 0.88
N GLU A 30 -1.59 -8.31 0.84
CA GLU A 30 -1.22 -7.55 -0.35
C GLU A 30 -0.87 -8.46 -1.52
N ASN A 31 -0.01 -9.46 -1.31
CA ASN A 31 0.39 -10.41 -2.36
C ASN A 31 -0.81 -11.14 -2.97
N ARG A 32 -1.81 -11.50 -2.15
CA ARG A 32 -3.04 -12.12 -2.64
C ARG A 32 -3.92 -11.13 -3.41
N LYS A 33 -4.12 -9.91 -2.90
CA LYS A 33 -5.08 -8.94 -3.44
C LYS A 33 -4.58 -8.19 -4.67
N LEU A 34 -3.27 -8.01 -4.76
CA LEU A 34 -2.59 -7.30 -5.85
C LEU A 34 -1.90 -8.26 -6.82
N LYS A 35 -2.22 -9.55 -6.76
CA LYS A 35 -1.67 -10.56 -7.69
C LYS A 35 -1.90 -10.12 -9.14
N GLY A 36 -0.82 -10.07 -9.92
CA GLY A 36 -0.85 -9.64 -11.33
C GLY A 36 -0.98 -8.13 -11.55
N ARG A 37 -0.86 -7.31 -10.49
CA ARG A 37 -0.81 -5.85 -10.58
C ARG A 37 0.63 -5.34 -10.46
N PRO A 38 0.94 -4.11 -10.92
CA PRO A 38 2.26 -3.52 -10.77
C PRO A 38 2.72 -3.45 -9.31
N ASP A 39 4.04 -3.52 -9.09
CA ASP A 39 4.64 -3.46 -7.76
C ASP A 39 4.44 -2.12 -7.05
N SER A 40 4.20 -1.05 -7.82
CA SER A 40 3.84 0.26 -7.30
C SER A 40 2.49 0.30 -6.58
N LEU A 41 1.60 -0.69 -6.74
CA LEU A 41 0.34 -0.72 -6.01
C LEU A 41 0.52 -1.28 -4.60
N ARG A 42 -0.12 -0.65 -3.62
CA ARG A 42 -0.14 -1.10 -2.22
C ARG A 42 -1.56 -1.05 -1.66
N LEU A 43 -1.85 -1.88 -0.67
CA LEU A 43 -3.03 -1.68 0.19
C LEU A 43 -2.61 -0.74 1.32
N ALA A 44 -3.04 0.52 1.29
CA ALA A 44 -2.58 1.53 2.25
C ALA A 44 -2.75 1.09 3.72
N CYS A 45 -3.78 0.29 4.02
CA CYS A 45 -4.02 -0.21 5.37
C CYS A 45 -3.10 -1.35 5.83
N GLN A 46 -2.24 -1.89 4.97
CA GLN A 46 -1.33 -3.00 5.29
C GLN A 46 0.14 -2.58 5.28
N VAL A 47 0.42 -1.32 5.01
CA VAL A 47 1.78 -0.80 4.91
C VAL A 47 2.15 -0.09 6.22
N VAL A 48 3.38 -0.33 6.69
CA VAL A 48 4.03 0.50 7.71
C VAL A 48 5.02 1.43 7.01
N VAL A 49 5.02 2.70 7.39
CA VAL A 49 5.95 3.72 6.88
C VAL A 49 7.09 3.90 7.87
N GLY A 50 8.31 3.75 7.39
CA GLY A 50 9.54 3.86 8.17
C GLY A 50 9.90 2.59 8.92
N ASP A 51 11.16 2.57 9.35
CA ASP A 51 11.79 1.55 10.20
C ASP A 51 12.36 2.14 11.50
N GLY A 52 12.20 3.46 11.69
CA GLY A 52 12.76 4.21 12.81
C GLY A 52 14.22 4.65 12.62
N ALA A 53 14.87 4.28 11.52
CA ALA A 53 16.25 4.65 11.22
C ALA A 53 16.36 5.68 10.09
N ASN A 54 15.46 5.62 9.11
CA ASN A 54 15.51 6.45 7.91
C ASN A 54 14.28 7.37 7.81
N ALA A 55 14.49 8.56 7.24
CA ALA A 55 13.43 9.52 6.96
C ALA A 55 13.48 9.95 5.48
N GLY A 56 12.32 10.28 4.92
CA GLY A 56 12.20 10.69 3.52
C GLY A 56 10.77 11.06 3.14
N VAL A 57 10.54 11.26 1.84
CA VAL A 57 9.23 11.65 1.30
C VAL A 57 8.55 10.44 0.67
N LEU A 58 7.32 10.16 1.10
CA LEU A 58 6.44 9.17 0.49
C LEU A 58 5.34 9.90 -0.31
N ARG A 59 5.31 9.71 -1.63
CA ARG A 59 4.23 10.23 -2.49
C ARG A 59 3.35 9.10 -2.97
N VAL A 60 2.05 9.22 -2.74
CA VAL A 60 1.05 8.26 -3.19
C VAL A 60 -0.04 8.95 -4.02
N LYS A 61 -0.60 8.19 -4.97
CA LYS A 61 -1.77 8.57 -5.73
C LYS A 61 -2.93 7.67 -5.35
N THR A 62 -4.03 8.26 -4.90
CA THR A 62 -5.30 7.56 -4.73
C THR A 62 -5.96 7.39 -6.10
N GLN A 63 -6.75 6.33 -6.26
CA GLN A 63 -7.66 6.24 -7.39
C GLN A 63 -9.01 6.80 -6.96
N PRO A 64 -9.56 7.82 -7.66
CA PRO A 64 -10.91 8.28 -7.42
C PRO A 64 -11.87 7.10 -7.58
N LYS A 65 -12.83 6.94 -6.65
CA LYS A 65 -13.98 6.11 -6.94
C LYS A 65 -14.82 6.86 -7.97
N SER A 66 -14.91 6.31 -9.18
CA SER A 66 -15.94 6.65 -10.17
C SER A 66 -17.33 6.44 -9.59
#